data_AF-A0A9E2HDQ2-F1
#
_entry.id   AF-A0A9E2HDQ2-F1
#
_cell.length_a   1.000
_cell.length_b   1.000
_cell.length_c   1.000
_cell.angle_alpha   90.00
_cell.angle_beta   90.00
_cell.angle_gamma   90.00
#
_symmetry.space_group_name_H-M   'P 1'
#
loop_
_entity.id
_entity.type
_entity.pdbx_description
1 polymer ?
#
loop_
_entity_poly.entity_id
_entity_poly.type
_entity_poly.pdbx_seq_one_letter_code
_entity_poly.pdbx_strand_id
1 'polypeptide(L)'
;AIEKLGETIKLTVKEYEKISQEPVKDKELKLAKEYLKGRLALAFEDSQTVAGEYGESLLLEGRVRTLAEIYAKLEQVRADRVQELAGKILAASQLNLTIVGPFKNQSKFARLLL
;
A
#
# COMPACT_ATOMS: atom_id res chain seq x y z
N ALA A 1 -25.77 4.99 -2.46
CA ALA A 1 -24.75 3.90 -2.53
C ALA A 1 -23.85 4.05 -3.74
N ILE A 2 -24.38 4.02 -4.97
CA ILE A 2 -23.60 4.15 -6.22
C ILE A 2 -22.85 5.49 -6.33
N GLU A 3 -23.48 6.59 -5.94
CA GLU A 3 -22.86 7.93 -5.96
C GLU A 3 -21.68 8.02 -4.99
N LYS A 4 -21.88 7.60 -3.74
CA LYS A 4 -20.82 7.50 -2.72
C LYS A 4 -19.65 6.62 -3.18
N LEU A 5 -19.93 5.50 -3.87
CA LEU A 5 -18.90 4.63 -4.42
C LEU A 5 -18.03 5.37 -5.46
N GLY A 6 -18.68 6.07 -6.40
CA GLY A 6 -17.96 6.85 -7.40
C GLY A 6 -17.11 7.97 -6.77
N GLU A 7 -17.64 8.64 -5.75
CA GLU A 7 -16.92 9.66 -4.98
C GLU A 7 -15.71 9.07 -4.23
N THR A 8 -15.88 7.96 -3.53
CA THR A 8 -14.78 7.27 -2.83
C THR A 8 -13.67 6.89 -3.80
N ILE A 9 -14.00 6.29 -4.95
CA ILE A 9 -12.99 5.87 -5.93
C ILE A 9 -12.22 7.09 -6.46
N LYS A 10 -12.93 8.16 -6.85
CA LYS A 10 -12.29 9.39 -7.32
C LYS A 10 -11.37 10.01 -6.27
N LEU A 11 -11.80 10.01 -5.01
CA LEU A 11 -10.98 10.51 -3.91
C LEU A 11 -9.73 9.65 -3.69
N THR A 12 -9.85 8.32 -3.78
CA THR A 12 -8.69 7.42 -3.69
C THR A 12 -7.68 7.66 -4.81
N VAL A 13 -8.15 7.78 -6.06
CA VAL A 13 -7.28 8.08 -7.22
C VAL A 13 -6.59 9.43 -7.04
N LYS A 14 -7.31 10.45 -6.57
CA LYS A 14 -6.75 11.77 -6.29
C LYS A 14 -5.62 11.73 -5.24
N GLU A 15 -5.77 10.94 -4.18
CA GLU A 15 -4.70 10.80 -3.18
C GLU A 15 -3.51 10.00 -3.73
N TYR A 16 -3.72 9.02 -4.62
CA TYR A 16 -2.63 8.34 -5.33
C TYR A 16 -1.85 9.32 -6.21
N GLU A 17 -2.55 10.15 -6.98
CA GLU A 17 -1.93 11.20 -7.79
C GLU A 17 -1.13 12.17 -6.92
N LYS A 18 -1.70 12.62 -5.80
CA LYS A 18 -1.01 13.50 -4.86
C LYS A 18 0.29 12.91 -4.31
N ILE A 19 0.28 11.65 -3.86
CA ILE A 19 1.49 10.98 -3.34
C ILE A 19 2.54 10.79 -4.47
N SER A 20 2.11 10.67 -5.72
CA SER A 20 3.02 10.59 -6.86
C SER A 20 3.64 11.94 -7.27
N GLN A 21 2.98 13.05 -6.97
CA GLN A 21 3.39 14.40 -7.38
C GLN A 21 4.09 15.18 -6.27
N GLU A 22 3.81 14.88 -5.00
CA GLU A 22 4.32 15.59 -3.84
C GLU A 22 4.91 14.61 -2.81
N PRO A 23 6.07 14.89 -2.21
CA PRO A 23 6.57 14.10 -1.09
C PRO A 23 5.60 14.12 0.09
N VAL A 24 5.42 12.96 0.73
CA VAL A 24 4.66 12.86 1.99
C VAL A 24 5.34 13.67 3.10
N LYS A 25 4.56 14.20 4.04
CA LYS A 25 5.12 14.99 5.15
C LYS A 25 5.92 14.08 6.08
N ASP A 26 7.00 14.61 6.66
CA ASP A 26 7.85 13.85 7.59
C ASP A 26 7.07 13.24 8.76
N LYS A 27 6.07 13.97 9.28
CA LYS A 27 5.19 13.48 10.35
C LYS A 27 4.36 12.28 9.91
N GLU A 28 3.82 12.30 8.69
CA GLU A 28 3.03 11.21 8.13
C GLU A 28 3.91 9.99 7.82
N LEU A 29 5.09 10.22 7.25
CA LEU A 29 6.06 9.16 7.00
C LEU A 29 6.51 8.50 8.31
N LYS A 30 6.82 9.29 9.34
CA LYS A 30 7.18 8.78 10.67
C LYS A 30 6.04 7.95 11.25
N LEU A 31 4.81 8.46 11.21
CA LEU A 31 3.65 7.74 11.71
C LEU A 31 3.44 6.40 10.97
N ALA A 32 3.57 6.39 9.65
CA ALA A 32 3.45 5.17 8.84
C ALA A 32 4.54 4.14 9.19
N LYS A 33 5.78 4.58 9.38
CA LYS A 33 6.88 3.69 9.81
C LYS A 33 6.61 3.08 11.19
N GLU A 34 6.21 3.89 12.17
CA GLU A 34 5.91 3.39 13.52
C GLU A 34 4.70 2.46 13.54
N TYR A 35 3.66 2.75 12.73
CA TYR A 35 2.52 1.85 12.55
C TYR A 35 2.96 0.48 12.01
N LEU A 36 3.81 0.46 10.98
CA LEU A 36 4.32 -0.79 10.39
C LEU A 36 5.17 -1.58 11.38
N LYS A 37 6.06 -0.93 12.14
CA LYS A 37 6.84 -1.58 13.20
C LYS A 37 5.94 -2.18 14.27
N GLY A 38 4.96 -1.41 14.77
CA GLY A 38 4.03 -1.90 15.78
C GLY A 38 3.22 -3.11 15.29
N ARG A 39 2.74 -3.08 14.05
CA ARG A 39 2.04 -4.21 13.43
C ARG A 39 2.93 -5.45 13.33
N LEU A 40 4.19 -5.28 12.91
CA LEU A 40 5.15 -6.39 12.78
C LEU A 40 5.52 -6.96 14.16
N ALA A 41 5.71 -6.12 15.17
CA ALA A 41 6.00 -6.58 16.53
C ALA A 41 4.90 -7.53 17.05
N LEU A 42 3.63 -7.12 16.90
CA LEU A 42 2.47 -7.93 17.31
C LEU A 42 2.35 -9.22 16.48
N ALA A 43 2.59 -9.15 15.17
CA ALA A 43 2.55 -10.33 14.31
C ALA A 43 3.62 -11.38 14.67
N PHE A 44 4.76 -10.94 15.21
CA PHE A 44 5.88 -11.80 15.59
C PHE A 44 5.75 -12.39 17.01
N GLU A 45 4.62 -12.22 17.69
CA GLU A 45 4.30 -12.89 18.96
C GLU A 45 3.68 -14.28 18.74
N ASP A 46 3.09 -14.53 17.57
CA ASP A 46 2.46 -15.80 17.20
C ASP A 46 3.42 -16.68 16.38
N SER A 47 3.75 -17.87 16.90
CA SER A 47 4.75 -18.76 16.30
C SER A 47 4.34 -19.29 14.92
N GLN A 48 3.03 -19.45 14.67
CA GLN A 48 2.52 -19.87 13.37
C GLN A 48 2.70 -18.76 12.33
N THR A 49 2.41 -17.51 12.70
CA THR A 49 2.65 -16.33 11.86
C THR A 49 4.14 -16.18 11.54
N VAL A 50 5.01 -16.29 12.55
CA VAL A 50 6.47 -16.24 12.36
C VAL A 50 6.95 -17.33 11.39
N ALA A 51 6.46 -18.56 11.55
CA ALA A 51 6.83 -19.67 10.67
C ALA A 51 6.41 -19.41 9.21
N GLY A 52 5.22 -18.83 8.99
CA GLY A 52 4.74 -18.43 7.68
C GLY A 52 5.63 -17.39 7.00
N GLU A 53 5.95 -16.29 7.72
CA GLU A 53 6.81 -15.21 7.24
C GLU A 53 8.23 -15.70 6.88
N TYR A 54 8.78 -16.61 7.70
CA TYR A 54 10.09 -17.22 7.44
C TYR A 54 10.06 -18.16 6.24
N GLY A 55 9.00 -18.98 6.12
CA GLY A 55 8.79 -19.84 4.96
C GLY A 55 8.70 -19.04 3.67
N GLU A 56 7.89 -17.98 3.64
CA GLU A 56 7.76 -17.10 2.47
C GLU A 56 9.09 -16.43 2.10
N SER A 57 9.82 -15.90 3.09
CA SER A 57 11.13 -15.28 2.86
C SER A 57 12.16 -16.27 2.31
N LEU A 58 12.19 -17.50 2.84
CA LEU A 58 13.05 -18.57 2.31
C LEU A 58 12.70 -18.94 0.87
N LEU A 59 11.41 -19.04 0.55
CA LEU A 59 10.95 -19.42 -0.78
C LEU A 59 11.20 -18.33 -1.83
N LEU A 60 10.94 -17.07 -1.50
CA LEU A 60 11.05 -15.96 -2.46
C LEU A 60 12.46 -15.36 -2.53
N GLU A 61 13.20 -15.36 -1.42
CA GLU A 61 14.50 -14.68 -1.31
C GLU A 61 15.67 -15.60 -0.98
N GLY A 62 15.42 -16.90 -0.74
CA GLY A 62 16.46 -17.88 -0.41
C GLY A 62 17.03 -17.73 1.01
N ARG A 63 16.48 -16.84 1.83
CA ARG A 63 16.93 -16.62 3.21
C ARG A 63 15.80 -16.12 4.11
N VAL A 64 15.94 -16.37 5.41
CA VAL A 64 15.08 -15.74 6.42
C VAL A 64 15.49 -14.28 6.61
N ARG A 65 14.50 -13.39 6.66
CA ARG A 65 14.67 -12.00 7.10
C ARG A 65 14.34 -11.90 8.58
N THR A 66 15.21 -11.31 9.38
CA THR A 66 14.90 -11.08 10.80
C THR A 66 14.05 -9.82 10.98
N LEU A 67 13.28 -9.75 12.06
CA LEU A 67 12.51 -8.55 12.40
C LEU A 67 13.41 -7.30 12.49
N ALA A 68 14.63 -7.45 13.03
CA ALA A 68 15.61 -6.37 13.12
C ALA A 68 16.08 -5.88 11.74
N GLU A 69 16.30 -6.78 10.78
CA GLU A 69 16.63 -6.41 9.40
C GLU A 69 15.48 -5.65 8.72
N ILE A 70 14.24 -6.08 8.95
CA ILE A 70 13.05 -5.41 8.42
C ILE A 70 12.94 -3.99 8.99
N TYR A 71 13.16 -3.81 10.30
CA TYR A 71 13.16 -2.49 10.93
C TYR A 71 14.26 -1.59 10.39
N ALA A 72 15.48 -2.11 10.23
CA ALA A 72 16.58 -1.35 9.65
C ALA A 72 16.27 -0.87 8.23
N LYS A 73 15.60 -1.69 7.41
CA LYS A 73 15.14 -1.29 6.07
C LYS A 73 14.02 -0.25 6.12
N LEU A 74 13.05 -0.39 7.02
CA LEU A 74 11.98 0.59 7.21
C LEU A 74 12.53 1.97 7.59
N GLU A 75 13.57 2.02 8.44
CA GLU A 75 14.19 3.29 8.83
C GLU A 75 14.83 4.03 7.66
N GLN A 76 15.38 3.31 6.68
CA GLN A 76 16.02 3.89 5.50
C GLN A 76 15.02 4.47 4.48
N VAL A 77 13.72 4.21 4.62
CA VAL A 77 12.71 4.74 3.69
C VAL A 77 12.63 6.27 3.82
N ARG A 78 12.72 6.98 2.71
CA ARG A 78 12.64 8.45 2.65
C ARG A 78 11.40 8.89 1.85
N ALA A 79 10.90 10.09 2.11
CA ALA A 79 9.71 10.62 1.45
C ALA A 79 9.86 10.71 -0.07
N ASP A 80 11.05 11.09 -0.56
CA ASP A 80 11.36 11.15 -1.99
C ASP A 80 11.32 9.76 -2.66
N ARG A 81 11.78 8.71 -1.96
CA ARG A 81 11.71 7.32 -2.45
C ARG A 81 10.27 6.80 -2.50
N VAL A 82 9.44 7.22 -1.55
CA VAL A 82 8.00 6.91 -1.57
C VAL A 82 7.33 7.58 -2.78
N GLN A 83 7.60 8.86 -3.00
CA GLN A 83 7.07 9.61 -4.15
C GLN A 83 7.54 9.01 -5.47
N GLU A 84 8.85 8.72 -5.61
CA GLU A 84 9.43 8.11 -6.82
C GLU A 84 8.76 6.78 -7.15
N LEU A 85 8.54 5.92 -6.14
CA LEU A 85 7.87 4.65 -6.34
C LEU A 85 6.39 4.83 -6.67
N ALA A 86 5.70 5.74 -5.99
CA ALA A 86 4.30 6.06 -6.26
C ALA A 86 4.10 6.53 -7.71
N GLY A 87 4.99 7.38 -8.24
CA GLY A 87 4.97 7.79 -9.65
C GLY A 87 5.12 6.65 -10.65
N LYS A 88 5.75 5.53 -10.26
CA LYS A 88 5.91 4.35 -11.12
C LYS A 88 4.73 3.41 -11.08
N ILE A 89 4.15 3.18 -9.90
CA ILE A 89 3.18 2.10 -9.70
C ILE A 89 1.73 2.58 -9.54
N LEU A 90 1.51 3.86 -9.22
CA LEU A 90 0.18 4.43 -8.99
C LEU A 90 -0.29 5.36 -10.12
N ALA A 91 0.44 5.42 -11.23
CA ALA A 91 -0.01 6.18 -12.40
C ALA A 91 -1.37 5.65 -12.89
N ALA A 92 -2.26 6.54 -13.34
CA ALA A 92 -3.61 6.16 -13.80
C ALA A 92 -3.59 5.07 -14.88
N SER A 93 -2.57 5.06 -15.76
CA SER A 93 -2.37 4.03 -16.79
C SER A 93 -2.02 2.64 -16.25
N GLN A 94 -1.66 2.51 -14.97
CA GLN A 94 -1.34 1.26 -14.29
C GLN A 94 -2.50 0.74 -13.42
N LEU A 95 -3.57 1.53 -13.24
CA LEU A 95 -4.68 1.19 -12.36
C LEU A 95 -5.69 0.30 -13.08
N ASN A 96 -6.19 -0.71 -12.35
CA ASN A 96 -7.28 -1.58 -12.79
C ASN A 96 -8.41 -1.52 -11.76
N LEU A 97 -9.66 -1.42 -12.20
CA LEU A 97 -10.83 -1.35 -11.33
C LEU A 97 -11.76 -2.53 -11.59
N THR A 98 -12.03 -3.29 -10.54
CA THR A 98 -13.05 -4.35 -10.52
C THR A 98 -14.08 -4.01 -9.45
N ILE A 99 -15.37 -4.02 -9.82
CA ILE A 99 -16.49 -3.73 -8.91
C ILE A 99 -17.43 -4.94 -8.93
N VAL A 100 -17.68 -5.52 -7.76
CA VAL A 100 -18.63 -6.63 -7.58
C VAL A 100 -19.80 -6.14 -6.74
N GLY A 101 -21.02 -6.30 -7.24
CA GLY A 101 -22.24 -5.93 -6.51
C GLY A 101 -23.46 -5.88 -7.42
N PRO A 102 -24.65 -5.58 -6.87
CA PRO A 102 -25.92 -5.60 -7.58
C PRO A 102 -26.11 -4.36 -8.48
N PHE A 103 -25.14 -4.08 -9.35
CA PHE A 103 -25.14 -2.92 -10.23
C PHE A 103 -25.69 -3.28 -11.62
N LYS A 104 -26.77 -2.62 -12.03
CA LYS A 104 -27.41 -2.86 -13.34
C LYS A 104 -26.71 -2.15 -14.51
N ASN A 105 -25.93 -1.11 -14.24
CA ASN A 105 -25.34 -0.28 -15.27
C ASN A 105 -23.83 -0.09 -15.03
N GLN A 106 -23.04 -0.83 -15.80
CA GLN A 106 -21.58 -0.81 -15.73
C GLN A 106 -20.97 0.48 -16.32
N SER A 107 -21.64 1.14 -17.26
CA SER A 107 -21.10 2.33 -17.93
C SER A 107 -20.94 3.53 -16.99
N LYS A 108 -21.66 3.53 -15.86
CA LYS A 108 -21.50 4.53 -14.79
C LYS A 108 -20.13 4.50 -14.12
N PHE A 109 -19.39 3.40 -14.23
CA PHE A 109 -18.09 3.21 -13.56
C PHE A 109 -16.91 3.27 -14.54
N ALA A 110 -17.18 3.33 -15.85
CA ALA A 110 -16.17 3.19 -16.90
C ALA A 110 -15.10 4.30 -16.93
N ARG A 111 -15.33 5.41 -16.23
CA ARG A 111 -14.44 6.59 -16.20
C ARG A 111 -14.05 7.00 -14.77
N LEU A 112 -14.04 6.06 -13.84
CA LEU A 112 -13.67 6.38 -12.44
C LEU A 112 -12.17 6.36 -12.17
N LEU A 113 -11.39 5.75 -13.08
CA LEU A 113 -9.92 5.77 -13.05
C LEU A 113 -9.30 6.78 -14.03
N LEU A 114 -10.15 7.53 -14.76
CA LEU A 114 -9.75 8.50 -15.78
C LEU A 114 -9.95 9.93 -15.31
#